data_AF-A0A7K9LUI6-F1
#
_entry.id   AF-A0A7K9LUI6-F1
#
_cell.length_a   1.000
_cell.length_b   1.000
_cell.length_c   1.000
_cell.angle_alpha   90.00
_cell.angle_beta   90.00
_cell.angle_gamma   90.00
#
_symmetry.space_group_name_H-M   'P 1'
#
loop_
_entity.id
_entity.type
_entity.pdbx_description
1 polymer ?
#
loop_
_entity_poly.entity_id
_entity_poly.type
_entity_poly.pdbx_seq_one_letter_code
_entity_poly.pdbx_strand_id
1 'polypeptide(L)'
;DRSFHLPCAVEGGCVTQFFGLYRSFCWEHRPEQAVEAAPEETTTCLICLEPVGDRKSYGTMVCPACKHAWFHRGCIQNQAIHTGFSGFCCPHCQNEYRFLMEMLTMGIRIPKR
;
A
#
# COMPACT_ATOMS: atom_id res chain seq x y z
N ASP A 1 -8.50 -21.57 11.01
CA ASP A 1 -7.32 -20.71 10.82
C ASP A 1 -6.55 -21.08 9.56
N ARG A 2 -6.04 -20.08 8.84
CA ARG A 2 -5.06 -20.25 7.76
C ARG A 2 -3.73 -19.63 8.21
N SER A 3 -2.64 -20.37 8.09
CA SER A 3 -1.28 -19.89 8.41
C SER A 3 -0.43 -19.93 7.14
N PHE A 4 0.44 -18.93 6.98
CA PHE A 4 1.26 -18.77 5.79
C PHE A 4 2.69 -18.39 6.18
N HIS A 5 3.68 -18.90 5.45
CA HIS A 5 4.99 -18.26 5.43
C HIS A 5 4.83 -16.85 4.85
N LEU A 6 5.65 -15.89 5.31
CA LEU A 6 5.53 -14.50 4.88
C LEU A 6 5.60 -14.31 3.34
N PRO A 7 6.51 -14.97 2.59
CA PRO A 7 6.51 -14.89 1.12
C PRO A 7 5.20 -15.40 0.51
N CYS A 8 4.71 -16.56 0.99
CA CYS A 8 3.45 -17.15 0.53
C CYS A 8 2.24 -16.26 0.85
N ALA A 9 2.25 -15.53 1.97
CA ALA A 9 1.22 -14.57 2.32
C ALA A 9 1.18 -13.42 1.29
N VAL A 10 2.35 -12.89 0.92
CA VAL A 10 2.46 -11.81 -0.08
C VAL A 10 2.00 -12.27 -1.46
N GLU A 11 2.43 -13.46 -1.90
CA GLU A 11 2.01 -14.09 -3.16
C GLU A 11 0.52 -14.38 -3.19
N GLY A 12 -0.03 -14.86 -2.07
CA GLY A 12 -1.46 -15.12 -1.90
C GLY A 12 -2.31 -13.86 -1.69
N GLY A 13 -1.75 -12.66 -1.84
CA GLY A 13 -2.48 -11.41 -1.68
C GLY A 13 -3.01 -11.17 -0.25
N CYS A 14 -2.39 -11.78 0.75
CA CYS A 14 -2.72 -11.57 2.16
C CYS A 14 -2.10 -10.26 2.67
N VAL A 15 -2.69 -9.69 3.71
CA VAL A 15 -2.18 -8.47 4.36
C VAL A 15 -1.67 -8.83 5.75
N THR A 16 -0.37 -8.59 5.99
CA THR A 16 0.24 -8.67 7.32
C THR A 16 0.59 -7.26 7.77
N GLN A 17 0.05 -6.85 8.92
CA GLN A 17 0.31 -5.56 9.53
C GLN A 17 1.55 -5.68 10.44
N PHE A 18 2.47 -4.72 10.32
CA PHE A 18 3.73 -4.71 11.08
C PHE A 18 3.69 -3.72 12.26
N PHE A 19 2.49 -3.47 12.80
CA PHE A 19 2.24 -2.55 13.90
C PHE A 19 1.19 -3.12 14.86
N GLY A 20 1.14 -2.58 16.08
CA GLY A 20 0.16 -2.98 17.09
C GLY A 20 0.23 -4.47 17.42
N LEU A 21 -0.87 -5.20 17.15
CA LEU A 21 -1.00 -6.63 17.42
C LEU A 21 -0.50 -7.54 16.28
N TYR A 22 0.17 -6.97 15.26
CA TYR A 22 0.75 -7.73 14.15
C TYR A 22 -0.27 -8.65 13.43
N ARG A 23 -1.47 -8.13 13.19
CA ARG A 23 -2.57 -8.89 12.60
C ARG A 23 -2.26 -9.31 11.17
N SER A 24 -2.76 -10.48 10.79
CA SER A 24 -2.68 -11.01 9.43
C SER A 24 -4.06 -11.40 8.92
N PHE A 25 -4.33 -11.10 7.66
CA PHE A 25 -5.61 -11.28 7.02
C PHE A 25 -5.42 -12.05 5.71
N CYS A 26 -6.23 -13.09 5.49
CA CYS A 26 -6.20 -13.82 4.22
C CYS A 26 -6.79 -12.97 3.08
N TRP A 27 -6.68 -13.45 1.84
CA TRP A 27 -7.18 -12.73 0.67
C TRP A 27 -8.68 -12.37 0.71
N GLU A 28 -9.50 -13.17 1.43
CA GLU A 28 -10.95 -12.94 1.61
C GLU A 28 -11.26 -11.88 2.67
N HIS A 29 -10.39 -11.75 3.68
CA HIS A 29 -10.65 -10.93 4.87
C HIS A 29 -9.68 -9.76 5.02
N ARG A 30 -8.85 -9.52 4.00
CA ARG A 30 -7.89 -8.40 4.02
C ARG A 30 -8.62 -7.06 4.01
N PRO A 31 -8.04 -6.03 4.64
CA PRO A 31 -8.56 -4.68 4.49
C PRO A 31 -8.45 -4.22 3.05
N GLU A 32 -9.34 -3.31 2.67
CA GLU A 32 -9.34 -2.60 1.39
C GLU A 32 -9.35 -1.10 1.63
N GLN A 33 -8.85 -0.34 0.67
CA GLN A 33 -8.86 1.11 0.76
C GLN A 33 -10.29 1.64 0.59
N ALA A 34 -10.84 2.21 1.66
CA ALA A 34 -12.18 2.79 1.70
C ALA A 34 -12.32 4.10 0.90
N VAL A 35 -11.22 4.64 0.37
CA VAL A 35 -11.26 5.90 -0.37
C VAL A 35 -11.99 5.73 -1.70
N GLU A 36 -13.10 6.42 -1.88
CA GLU A 36 -13.86 6.45 -3.15
C GLU A 36 -13.05 7.20 -4.22
N ALA A 37 -12.24 6.46 -4.98
CA ALA A 37 -11.43 6.92 -6.09
C ALA A 37 -11.21 5.75 -7.07
N ALA A 38 -11.19 6.06 -8.36
CA ALA A 38 -10.83 5.13 -9.43
C ALA A 38 -9.75 5.78 -10.31
N PRO A 39 -8.79 5.00 -10.81
CA PRO A 39 -7.82 5.52 -11.76
C PRO A 39 -8.50 5.75 -13.11
N GLU A 40 -8.09 6.81 -13.81
CA GLU A 40 -8.40 7.02 -15.22
C GLU A 40 -7.62 6.01 -16.09
N GLU A 41 -8.07 5.76 -17.33
CA GLU A 41 -7.48 4.75 -18.23
C GLU A 41 -5.97 4.93 -18.48
N THR A 42 -5.48 6.16 -18.35
CA THR A 42 -4.07 6.54 -18.58
C THR A 42 -3.28 6.74 -17.29
N THR A 43 -3.86 6.39 -16.13
CA THR A 43 -3.20 6.60 -14.84
C THR A 43 -1.96 5.72 -14.74
N THR A 44 -0.83 6.36 -14.46
CA THR A 44 0.45 5.70 -14.22
C THR A 44 0.83 5.74 -12.75
N CYS A 45 1.66 4.78 -12.34
CA CYS A 45 2.27 4.76 -11.03
C CYS A 45 3.27 5.91 -10.93
N LEU A 46 3.12 6.81 -9.95
CA LEU A 46 4.02 7.97 -9.83
C LEU A 46 5.47 7.62 -9.44
N ILE A 47 5.77 6.34 -9.17
CA ILE A 47 7.11 5.87 -8.81
C ILE A 47 7.85 5.29 -10.02
N CYS A 48 7.22 4.37 -10.76
CA CYS A 48 7.86 3.71 -11.91
C CYS A 48 7.40 4.25 -13.27
N LEU A 49 6.38 5.10 -13.30
CA LEU A 49 5.76 5.68 -14.50
C LEU A 49 5.06 4.67 -15.43
N GLU A 50 4.90 3.42 -14.99
CA GLU A 50 4.15 2.38 -15.71
C GLU A 50 2.64 2.42 -15.36
N PRO A 51 1.76 1.96 -16.25
CA PRO A 51 0.31 1.90 -15.99
C PRO A 51 -0.04 1.11 -14.72
N VAL A 52 -0.99 1.63 -13.94
CA VAL A 52 -1.58 0.88 -12.82
C VAL A 52 -2.80 0.08 -13.28
N GLY A 53 -3.32 -0.80 -12.41
CA GLY A 53 -4.59 -1.48 -12.65
C GLY A 53 -5.75 -0.49 -12.75
N ASP A 54 -6.84 -0.93 -13.40
CA ASP A 54 -8.07 -0.16 -13.64
C ASP A 54 -8.88 0.18 -12.38
N ARG A 55 -8.54 -0.46 -11.25
CA ARG A 55 -9.24 -0.30 -9.97
C ARG A 55 -8.31 -0.51 -8.79
N LYS A 56 -8.74 -0.02 -7.63
CA LYS A 56 -8.12 -0.36 -6.34
C LYS A 56 -8.13 -1.87 -6.15
N SER A 57 -6.99 -2.42 -5.76
CA SER A 57 -6.81 -3.84 -5.52
C SER A 57 -5.65 -4.07 -4.55
N TYR A 58 -5.32 -5.33 -4.26
CA TYR A 58 -4.10 -5.63 -3.52
C TYR A 58 -2.85 -5.05 -4.22
N GLY A 59 -2.80 -5.11 -5.55
CA GLY A 59 -1.65 -4.64 -6.33
C GLY A 59 -1.66 -3.14 -6.65
N THR A 60 -2.82 -2.49 -6.58
CA THR A 60 -3.01 -1.09 -7.00
C THR A 60 -3.58 -0.26 -5.87
N MET A 61 -2.79 0.70 -5.40
CA MET A 61 -3.10 1.53 -4.24
C MET A 61 -3.16 3.00 -4.62
N VAL A 62 -3.91 3.77 -3.83
CA VAL A 62 -4.11 5.22 -4.01
C VAL A 62 -3.78 5.98 -2.74
N CYS A 63 -3.27 7.21 -2.87
CA CYS A 63 -3.09 8.09 -1.74
C CYS A 63 -4.45 8.48 -1.14
N PRO A 64 -4.71 8.21 0.15
CA PRO A 64 -5.99 8.53 0.79
C PRO A 64 -6.19 10.05 0.99
N ALA A 65 -5.10 10.83 0.96
CA ALA A 65 -5.14 12.27 1.19
C ALA A 65 -5.54 13.03 -0.08
N CYS A 66 -4.79 12.82 -1.18
CA CYS A 66 -5.04 13.56 -2.41
C CYS A 66 -5.96 12.81 -3.39
N LYS A 67 -6.12 11.49 -3.29
CA LYS A 67 -6.96 10.65 -4.18
C LYS A 67 -6.54 10.60 -5.65
N HIS A 68 -5.53 11.37 -6.06
CA HIS A 68 -5.05 11.45 -7.44
C HIS A 68 -3.74 10.66 -7.66
N ALA A 69 -3.02 10.33 -6.59
CA ALA A 69 -1.74 9.63 -6.70
C ALA A 69 -1.94 8.11 -6.57
N TRP A 70 -1.60 7.39 -7.62
CA TRP A 70 -1.75 5.94 -7.73
C TRP A 70 -0.41 5.24 -7.80
N PHE A 71 -0.35 4.01 -7.30
CA PHE A 71 0.89 3.27 -7.16
C PHE A 71 0.69 1.77 -7.25
N HIS A 72 1.70 1.06 -7.77
CA HIS A 72 1.83 -0.37 -7.51
C HIS A 72 2.24 -0.61 -6.06
N ARG A 73 1.64 -1.63 -5.43
CA ARG A 73 2.00 -2.07 -4.07
C ARG A 73 3.50 -2.30 -3.89
N GLY A 74 4.12 -2.97 -4.86
CA GLY A 74 5.55 -3.25 -4.84
C GLY A 74 6.41 -1.98 -4.87
N CYS A 75 6.03 -0.99 -5.69
CA CYS A 75 6.73 0.29 -5.75
C CYS A 75 6.68 1.04 -4.41
N ILE A 76 5.51 1.07 -3.78
CA ILE A 76 5.34 1.68 -2.46
C ILE A 76 6.13 0.93 -1.38
N GLN A 77 6.13 -0.40 -1.42
CA GLN A 77 6.90 -1.22 -0.49
C GLN A 77 8.40 -0.95 -0.60
N ASN A 78 8.92 -0.82 -1.83
CA ASN A 78 10.32 -0.47 -2.06
C ASN A 78 10.63 0.95 -1.56
N GLN A 79 9.77 1.93 -1.88
CA GLN A 79 9.93 3.30 -1.39
C GLN A 79 9.97 3.35 0.14
N ALA A 80 9.03 2.67 0.81
CA ALA A 80 8.95 2.57 2.27
C ALA A 80 10.22 2.01 2.90
N ILE A 81 10.80 0.96 2.32
CA ILE A 81 12.05 0.37 2.80
C ILE A 81 13.20 1.38 2.69
N HIS A 82 13.26 2.16 1.60
CA HIS A 82 14.30 3.14 1.35
C HIS A 82 14.19 4.40 2.22
N THR A 83 13.00 4.98 2.36
CA THR A 83 12.81 6.24 3.11
C THR A 83 12.74 6.00 4.61
N GLY A 84 12.22 4.85 5.05
CA GLY A 84 11.92 4.60 6.45
C GLY A 84 10.79 5.48 6.99
N PHE A 85 10.46 5.29 8.27
CA PHE A 85 9.29 5.89 8.92
C PHE A 85 9.25 7.43 8.83
N SER A 86 10.37 8.10 9.17
CA SER A 86 10.42 9.57 9.32
C SER A 86 10.34 10.34 8.00
N GLY A 87 10.50 9.68 6.86
CA GLY A 87 10.48 10.32 5.53
C GLY A 87 9.38 9.80 4.62
N PHE A 88 8.52 8.90 5.11
CA PHE A 88 7.54 8.24 4.28
C PHE A 88 6.26 9.06 4.13
N CYS A 89 6.17 9.79 3.02
CA CYS A 89 5.03 10.61 2.64
C CYS A 89 4.62 10.34 1.19
N CYS A 90 3.43 10.81 0.81
CA CYS A 90 2.98 10.72 -0.58
C CYS A 90 3.89 11.56 -1.50
N PRO A 91 4.49 10.99 -2.56
CA PRO A 91 5.34 11.73 -3.50
C PRO A 91 4.65 12.94 -4.17
N HIS A 92 3.32 12.91 -4.29
CA HIS A 92 2.56 13.96 -4.97
C HIS A 92 2.15 15.10 -4.03
N CYS A 93 1.46 14.78 -2.93
CA CYS A 93 0.87 15.80 -2.05
C CYS A 93 1.67 16.03 -0.76
N GLN A 94 2.75 15.27 -0.54
CA GLN A 94 3.60 15.31 0.65
C GLN A 94 2.86 15.06 1.97
N ASN A 95 1.59 14.61 1.93
CA ASN A 95 0.89 14.23 3.15
C ASN A 95 1.59 13.02 3.77
N GLU A 96 2.06 13.17 4.99
CA GLU A 96 2.70 12.12 5.76
C GLU A 96 1.66 11.30 6.53
N TYR A 97 0.90 11.94 7.43
CA TYR A 97 0.06 11.25 8.41
C TYR A 97 -0.98 10.29 7.79
N ARG A 98 -1.84 10.77 6.87
CA ARG A 98 -2.89 9.90 6.28
C ARG A 98 -2.29 8.84 5.39
N PHE A 99 -1.24 9.21 4.63
CA PHE A 99 -0.57 8.29 3.73
C PHE A 99 0.11 7.16 4.51
N LEU A 100 0.90 7.50 5.53
CA LEU A 100 1.59 6.55 6.41
C LEU A 100 0.61 5.57 7.06
N MET A 101 -0.46 6.08 7.68
CA MET A 101 -1.43 5.23 8.38
C MET A 101 -2.16 4.26 7.44
N GLU A 102 -2.53 4.72 6.24
CA GLU A 102 -3.18 3.88 5.24
C GLU A 102 -2.22 2.80 4.72
N MET A 103 -0.99 3.16 4.37
CA MET A 103 -0.01 2.19 3.87
C MET A 103 0.33 1.13 4.93
N LEU A 104 0.47 1.53 6.21
CA LEU A 104 0.62 0.58 7.31
C LEU A 104 -0.59 -0.37 7.40
N THR A 105 -1.81 0.17 7.38
CA THR A 105 -3.06 -0.59 7.45
C THR A 105 -3.17 -1.61 6.32
N MET A 106 -2.75 -1.21 5.11
CA MET A 106 -2.69 -2.07 3.93
C MET A 106 -1.51 -3.04 3.95
N GLY A 107 -0.68 -3.06 5.01
CA GLY A 107 0.41 -4.02 5.20
C GLY A 107 1.70 -3.68 4.49
N ILE A 108 1.94 -2.41 4.16
CA ILE A 108 3.25 -1.93 3.73
C ILE A 108 4.16 -1.88 4.94
N ARG A 109 5.28 -2.59 4.86
CA ARG A 109 6.30 -2.60 5.92
C ARG A 109 7.16 -1.33 5.82
N ILE A 110 7.20 -0.55 6.90
CA ILE A 110 7.97 0.69 6.98
C ILE A 110 8.92 0.59 8.18
N PRO A 111 10.24 0.44 7.96
CA PRO A 111 11.20 0.31 9.05
C PRO A 111 11.41 1.64 9.77
N LYS A 112 11.60 1.57 11.09
CA LYS A 112 12.26 2.65 11.83
C LYS A 112 13.76 2.54 11.56
N ARG A 113 14.35 3.62 11.06
CA ARG A 113 15.79 3.74 10.82
C ARG A 113 16.41 4.58 11.92
#